data_AF-A0A956ARL0-F1
#
_entry.id   AF-A0A956ARL0-F1
#
_cell.length_a   1.000
_cell.length_b   1.000
_cell.length_c   1.000
_cell.angle_alpha   90.00
_cell.angle_beta   90.00
_cell.angle_gamma   90.00
#
_symmetry.space_group_name_H-M   'P 1'
#
loop_
_entity.id
_entity.type
_entity.pdbx_description
1 polymer ?
#
loop_
_entity_poly.entity_id
_entity_poly.type
_entity_poly.pdbx_seq_one_letter_code
_entity_poly.pdbx_strand_id
1 'polypeptide(L)'
;MAIPVHLQIDATAGGGWRLALGHRDEPRARARLDAARVHRLRADLTRALDLERLPVLLVPGRDADITTREEQAGRALAAVLTATPGLAAAFGRARGLAQARGEPLILALDADDPTVRALPWELLASDADESPMEANGQAIVVRLGRGGLGRATTPASSIATRWWAPDPTESVAAALVRHLEGLSTQHGGSAAAPAGERIVDGQALILHLISHGRRSRDVLALLNDAGHGAGTAIHILQPVLKRADLVVVSICEGADATALPLDDLPDRVIAAGARACVAARGPLGLDAARAFNSGLYAALADARPLVEAIAAGRRSVRALALPFPDARWYQLTCTLPALDDTAGPMIQRVDRPAGWPMPDADAAALLQTAYEHARQAGSGYVGVEHLALALIDGPPVTELARLRFQLGARRRNVEGLLGAFAPRVAEAMAPQPTPRLLALGSRLPARFDRKALWDALVIDAEPTLRVLLDDLERPVVRPVRPGFDEETEGSGAPGTPLGPALALEVVAGPEDGRILTIAPNETVGRASRTSQATHALYADTRLTDSTLSRTHLRWAGPGAIELRAGSHYPPRTPGVFPLEAGEVIGLTRCTWLRGLTASQVLARRARP
;
A
#
# COMPACT_ATOMS: atom_id res chain seq x y z
N MET A 1 9.94 -13.13 0.09
CA MET A 1 8.64 -13.54 -0.47
C MET A 1 8.29 -14.86 0.17
N ALA A 2 7.08 -14.92 0.77
CA ALA A 2 6.59 -16.08 1.49
C ALA A 2 6.72 -17.36 0.64
N ILE A 3 6.97 -18.49 1.30
CA ILE A 3 7.24 -19.76 0.63
C ILE A 3 5.92 -20.51 0.46
N PRO A 4 5.39 -20.64 -0.78
CA PRO A 4 4.21 -21.43 -1.02
C PRO A 4 4.57 -22.92 -1.04
N VAL A 5 3.82 -23.71 -0.29
CA VAL A 5 3.90 -25.17 -0.29
C VAL A 5 2.57 -25.74 -0.75
N HIS A 6 2.66 -26.67 -1.67
CA HIS A 6 1.52 -27.30 -2.30
C HIS A 6 1.21 -28.63 -1.57
N LEU A 7 0.03 -28.72 -0.95
CA LEU A 7 -0.56 -29.93 -0.39
C LEU A 7 -1.65 -30.45 -1.32
N GLN A 8 -1.33 -31.49 -2.07
CA GLN A 8 -2.28 -32.20 -2.93
C GLN A 8 -2.92 -33.37 -2.17
N ILE A 9 -4.26 -33.48 -2.22
CA ILE A 9 -5.03 -34.54 -1.58
C ILE A 9 -6.01 -35.17 -2.58
N ASP A 10 -5.74 -36.42 -2.98
CA ASP A 10 -6.66 -37.19 -3.82
C ASP A 10 -7.44 -38.19 -2.96
N ALA A 11 -8.77 -38.15 -3.04
CA ALA A 11 -9.61 -39.22 -2.49
C ALA A 11 -9.43 -40.51 -3.31
N THR A 12 -9.33 -41.64 -2.63
CA THR A 12 -9.26 -42.98 -3.25
C THR A 12 -10.62 -43.63 -3.27
N ALA A 13 -10.87 -44.55 -4.21
CA ALA A 13 -12.13 -45.29 -4.30
C ALA A 13 -12.52 -46.04 -3.02
N GLY A 14 -11.54 -46.42 -2.18
CA GLY A 14 -11.77 -47.06 -0.89
C GLY A 14 -12.05 -46.11 0.27
N GLY A 15 -12.19 -44.80 0.04
CA GLY A 15 -12.44 -43.80 1.10
C GLY A 15 -11.20 -43.32 1.86
N GLY A 16 -10.00 -43.80 1.51
CA GLY A 16 -8.73 -43.25 1.99
C GLY A 16 -8.22 -42.07 1.15
N TRP A 17 -7.10 -41.45 1.52
CA TRP A 17 -6.48 -40.33 0.79
C TRP A 17 -5.06 -40.65 0.32
N ARG A 18 -4.66 -40.10 -0.82
CA ARG A 18 -3.25 -39.96 -1.23
C ARG A 18 -2.83 -38.50 -1.04
N LEU A 19 -1.70 -38.29 -0.40
CA LEU A 19 -1.17 -36.98 -0.06
C LEU A 19 0.14 -36.76 -0.79
N ALA A 20 0.35 -35.55 -1.31
CA ALA A 20 1.66 -35.10 -1.77
C ALA A 20 1.92 -33.67 -1.27
N LEU A 21 3.07 -33.44 -0.63
CA LEU A 21 3.48 -32.14 -0.09
C LEU A 21 4.86 -31.75 -0.59
N GLY A 22 5.00 -30.53 -1.09
CA GLY A 22 6.31 -29.98 -1.44
C GLY A 22 6.21 -28.61 -2.10
N HIS A 23 7.36 -27.99 -2.34
CA HIS A 23 7.45 -26.82 -3.21
C HIS A 23 7.19 -27.22 -4.67
N ARG A 24 6.77 -26.26 -5.52
CA ARG A 24 6.43 -26.53 -6.92
C ARG A 24 7.57 -27.20 -7.70
N ASP A 25 8.79 -26.76 -7.43
CA ASP A 25 10.01 -27.17 -8.13
C ASP A 25 10.83 -28.25 -7.40
N GLU A 26 10.28 -28.83 -6.33
CA GLU A 26 10.97 -29.84 -5.52
C GLU A 26 10.25 -31.20 -5.55
N PRO A 27 10.97 -32.31 -5.34
CA PRO A 27 10.36 -33.61 -5.12
C PRO A 27 9.36 -33.56 -3.96
N ARG A 28 8.09 -33.93 -4.23
CA ARG A 28 7.05 -33.95 -3.20
C ARG A 28 7.15 -35.19 -2.33
N ALA A 29 7.07 -35.02 -1.02
CA ALA A 29 6.86 -36.12 -0.08
C ALA A 29 5.46 -36.69 -0.27
N ARG A 30 5.35 -38.02 -0.33
CA ARG A 30 4.08 -38.71 -0.58
C ARG A 30 3.68 -39.55 0.62
N ALA A 31 2.37 -39.61 0.89
CA ALA A 31 1.80 -40.45 1.94
C ALA A 31 0.45 -41.00 1.51
N ARG A 32 -0.03 -42.03 2.21
CA ARG A 32 -1.38 -42.57 2.05
C ARG A 32 -2.05 -42.70 3.42
N LEU A 33 -3.27 -42.21 3.52
CA LEU A 33 -4.15 -42.47 4.65
C LEU A 33 -5.17 -43.52 4.23
N ASP A 34 -5.32 -44.56 5.06
CA ASP A 34 -6.39 -45.53 4.88
C ASP A 34 -7.76 -44.93 5.25
N ALA A 35 -8.82 -45.64 4.86
CA ALA A 35 -10.20 -45.21 5.08
C ALA A 35 -10.56 -45.07 6.56
N ALA A 36 -9.98 -45.91 7.43
CA ALA A 36 -10.26 -45.89 8.86
C ALA A 36 -9.68 -44.63 9.52
N ARG A 37 -8.47 -44.21 9.12
CA ARG A 37 -7.86 -42.94 9.55
C ARG A 37 -8.65 -41.74 9.07
N VAL A 38 -9.06 -41.72 7.79
CA VAL A 38 -9.89 -40.64 7.23
C VAL A 38 -11.24 -40.55 7.95
N HIS A 39 -11.89 -41.69 8.21
CA HIS A 39 -13.15 -41.73 8.94
C HIS A 39 -12.98 -41.21 10.37
N ARG A 40 -11.93 -41.65 11.08
CA ARG A 40 -11.61 -41.16 12.43
C ARG A 40 -11.38 -39.65 12.44
N LEU A 41 -10.58 -39.13 11.52
CA LEU A 41 -10.34 -37.69 11.37
C LEU A 41 -11.64 -36.92 11.21
N ARG A 42 -12.53 -37.37 10.31
CA ARG A 42 -13.84 -36.74 10.11
C ARG A 42 -14.68 -36.77 11.39
N ALA A 43 -14.73 -37.91 12.07
CA ALA A 43 -15.47 -38.04 13.33
C ALA A 43 -14.91 -37.12 14.43
N ASP A 44 -13.58 -36.99 14.54
CA ASP A 44 -12.95 -36.10 15.52
C ASP A 44 -13.19 -34.62 15.19
N LEU A 45 -13.15 -34.25 13.90
CA LEU A 45 -13.51 -32.90 13.45
C LEU A 45 -14.98 -32.57 13.71
N THR A 46 -15.90 -33.48 13.39
CA THR A 46 -17.32 -33.32 13.69
C THR A 46 -17.53 -33.18 15.18
N ARG A 47 -16.89 -34.01 16.03
CA ARG A 47 -17.03 -33.93 17.49
C ARG A 47 -16.48 -32.61 18.04
N ALA A 48 -15.33 -32.16 17.56
CA ALA A 48 -14.69 -30.92 18.02
C ALA A 48 -15.52 -29.70 17.60
N LEU A 49 -16.03 -29.68 16.36
CA LEU A 49 -16.76 -28.55 15.79
C LEU A 49 -18.28 -28.73 15.83
N ASP A 50 -18.80 -29.59 16.70
CA ASP A 50 -20.23 -29.73 16.93
C ASP A 50 -20.75 -28.48 17.68
N LEU A 51 -21.21 -27.51 16.90
CA LEU A 51 -21.71 -26.23 17.39
C LEU A 51 -23.15 -26.32 17.92
N GLU A 52 -23.86 -27.43 17.70
CA GLU A 52 -25.19 -27.66 18.30
C GLU A 52 -25.08 -27.91 19.82
N ARG A 53 -23.87 -28.25 20.30
CA ARG A 53 -23.55 -28.45 21.73
C ARG A 53 -22.97 -27.21 22.42
N LEU A 54 -23.19 -26.02 21.87
CA LEU A 54 -22.76 -24.78 22.53
C LEU A 54 -23.68 -24.44 23.71
N PRO A 55 -23.15 -23.86 24.80
CA PRO A 55 -23.98 -23.42 25.92
C PRO A 55 -25.03 -22.39 25.47
N VAL A 56 -26.20 -22.44 26.11
CA VAL A 56 -27.40 -21.65 25.75
C VAL A 56 -27.16 -20.13 25.77
N LEU A 57 -26.12 -19.66 26.48
CA LEU A 57 -25.76 -18.26 26.56
C LEU A 57 -24.39 -18.00 25.92
N LEU A 58 -24.41 -17.33 24.78
CA LEU A 58 -23.23 -16.91 24.02
C LEU A 58 -22.92 -15.45 24.36
N VAL A 59 -21.84 -15.22 25.13
CA VAL A 59 -21.41 -13.88 25.56
C VAL A 59 -20.19 -13.43 24.73
N PRO A 60 -20.23 -12.27 24.06
CA PRO A 60 -19.07 -11.69 23.40
C PRO A 60 -17.84 -11.62 24.32
N GLY A 61 -16.66 -12.02 23.83
CA GLY A 61 -15.43 -12.04 24.62
C GLY A 61 -15.26 -13.26 25.53
N ARG A 62 -16.18 -14.23 25.48
CA ARG A 62 -16.12 -15.50 26.24
C ARG A 62 -16.19 -16.73 25.34
N ASP A 63 -15.29 -16.81 24.36
CA ASP A 63 -15.23 -17.91 23.39
C ASP A 63 -14.10 -18.93 23.68
N ALA A 64 -13.56 -18.95 24.91
CA ALA A 64 -12.44 -19.82 25.29
C ALA A 64 -12.73 -21.31 25.07
N ASP A 65 -13.94 -21.78 25.39
CA ASP A 65 -14.35 -23.17 25.16
C ASP A 65 -14.40 -23.52 23.67
N ILE A 66 -14.85 -22.57 22.85
CA ILE A 66 -14.91 -22.74 21.39
C ILE A 66 -13.51 -22.71 20.81
N THR A 67 -12.66 -21.80 21.27
CA THR A 67 -11.25 -21.75 20.88
C THR A 67 -10.55 -23.06 21.22
N THR A 68 -10.78 -23.63 22.41
CA THR A 68 -10.23 -24.93 22.81
C THR A 68 -10.69 -26.06 21.87
N ARG A 69 -11.95 -26.04 21.45
CA ARG A 69 -12.50 -26.98 20.46
C ARG A 69 -11.89 -26.78 19.07
N GLU A 70 -11.68 -25.55 18.64
CA GLU A 70 -10.98 -25.22 17.40
C GLU A 70 -9.54 -25.74 17.42
N GLU A 71 -8.84 -25.61 18.55
CA GLU A 71 -7.50 -26.18 18.73
C GLU A 71 -7.53 -27.71 18.67
N GLN A 72 -8.53 -28.37 19.27
CA GLN A 72 -8.72 -29.83 19.13
C GLN A 72 -8.89 -30.25 17.67
N ALA A 73 -9.71 -29.51 16.91
CA ALA A 73 -9.88 -29.75 15.48
C ALA A 73 -8.56 -29.54 14.71
N GLY A 74 -7.80 -28.50 15.06
CA GLY A 74 -6.49 -28.22 14.49
C GLY A 74 -5.47 -29.34 14.70
N ARG A 75 -5.44 -29.92 15.89
CA ARG A 75 -4.61 -31.09 16.21
C ARG A 75 -5.02 -32.33 15.43
N ALA A 76 -6.33 -32.55 15.25
CA ALA A 76 -6.81 -33.64 14.40
C ALA A 76 -6.32 -33.47 12.95
N LEU A 77 -6.33 -32.25 12.39
CA LEU A 77 -5.78 -31.97 11.07
C LEU A 77 -4.26 -32.16 11.01
N ALA A 78 -3.51 -31.79 12.07
CA ALA A 78 -2.06 -31.98 12.13
C ALA A 78 -1.64 -33.44 11.98
N ALA A 79 -2.48 -34.38 12.44
CA ALA A 79 -2.27 -35.82 12.26
C ALA A 79 -2.22 -36.26 10.78
N VAL A 80 -2.79 -35.47 9.86
CA VAL A 80 -2.70 -35.72 8.41
C VAL A 80 -1.28 -35.49 7.91
N LEU A 81 -0.66 -34.37 8.30
CA LEU A 81 0.67 -33.96 7.84
C LEU A 81 1.80 -34.73 8.54
N THR A 82 1.53 -35.28 9.72
CA THR A 82 2.47 -36.10 10.50
C THR A 82 2.28 -37.60 10.31
N ALA A 83 1.35 -38.02 9.43
CA ALA A 83 1.00 -39.42 9.23
C ALA A 83 2.15 -40.33 8.79
N THR A 84 3.18 -39.77 8.14
CA THR A 84 4.40 -40.47 7.77
C THR A 84 5.63 -39.60 8.06
N PRO A 85 6.81 -40.19 8.36
CA PRO A 85 8.03 -39.43 8.62
C PRO A 85 8.44 -38.51 7.46
N GLY A 86 8.22 -38.96 6.20
CA GLY A 86 8.56 -38.17 5.02
C GLY A 86 7.70 -36.91 4.87
N LEU A 87 6.40 -37.01 5.15
CA LEU A 87 5.48 -35.87 5.09
C LEU A 87 5.76 -34.87 6.22
N ALA A 88 5.96 -35.39 7.44
CA ALA A 88 6.33 -34.60 8.60
C ALA A 88 7.64 -33.82 8.37
N ALA A 89 8.66 -34.48 7.82
CA ALA A 89 9.93 -33.84 7.50
C ALA A 89 9.79 -32.75 6.42
N ALA A 90 8.97 -32.98 5.37
CA ALA A 90 8.72 -31.99 4.33
C ALA A 90 7.99 -30.76 4.87
N PHE A 91 6.96 -30.96 5.70
CA PHE A 91 6.24 -29.88 6.34
C PHE A 91 7.11 -29.10 7.32
N GLY A 92 7.89 -29.80 8.16
CA GLY A 92 8.82 -29.19 9.10
C GLY A 92 9.90 -28.35 8.42
N ARG A 93 10.48 -28.84 7.30
CA ARG A 93 11.43 -28.06 6.48
C ARG A 93 10.80 -26.78 5.94
N ALA A 94 9.61 -26.88 5.35
CA ALA A 94 8.91 -25.73 4.81
C ALA A 94 8.63 -24.66 5.88
N ARG A 95 8.15 -25.08 7.04
CA ARG A 95 7.91 -24.19 8.19
C ARG A 95 9.21 -23.54 8.69
N GLY A 96 10.27 -24.33 8.84
CA GLY A 96 11.59 -23.83 9.26
C GLY A 96 12.16 -22.79 8.30
N LEU A 97 11.99 -22.99 6.98
CA LEU A 97 12.41 -22.02 5.97
C LEU A 97 11.60 -20.72 6.03
N ALA A 98 10.27 -20.80 6.20
CA ALA A 98 9.41 -19.63 6.34
C ALA A 98 9.78 -18.82 7.59
N GLN A 99 9.94 -19.50 8.73
CA GLN A 99 10.38 -18.91 9.99
C GLN A 99 11.74 -18.23 9.88
N ALA A 100 12.73 -18.86 9.22
CA ALA A 100 14.04 -18.28 9.00
C ALA A 100 14.00 -16.98 8.17
N ARG A 101 12.97 -16.80 7.34
CA ARG A 101 12.72 -15.57 6.56
C ARG A 101 11.86 -14.54 7.30
N GLY A 102 11.32 -14.88 8.48
CA GLY A 102 10.36 -14.05 9.19
C GLY A 102 9.03 -13.89 8.44
N GLU A 103 8.67 -14.85 7.60
CA GLU A 103 7.46 -14.83 6.77
C GLU A 103 6.54 -16.01 7.13
N PRO A 104 5.21 -15.88 6.99
CA PRO A 104 4.30 -17.00 7.19
C PRO A 104 4.46 -18.06 6.09
N LEU A 105 4.26 -19.33 6.45
CA LEU A 105 4.14 -20.42 5.48
C LEU A 105 2.82 -20.30 4.71
N ILE A 106 2.86 -20.28 3.38
CA ILE A 106 1.62 -20.36 2.59
C ILE A 106 1.35 -21.83 2.27
N LEU A 107 0.27 -22.39 2.80
CA LEU A 107 -0.17 -23.76 2.52
C LEU A 107 -1.30 -23.72 1.49
N ALA A 108 -0.99 -24.08 0.26
CA ALA A 108 -1.97 -24.18 -0.82
C ALA A 108 -2.53 -25.60 -0.91
N LEU A 109 -3.81 -25.73 -0.60
CA LEU A 109 -4.56 -26.98 -0.66
C LEU A 109 -5.10 -27.21 -2.06
N ASP A 110 -4.73 -28.33 -2.66
CA ASP A 110 -5.28 -28.84 -3.91
C ASP A 110 -5.99 -30.16 -3.63
N ALA A 111 -7.31 -30.13 -3.61
CA ALA A 111 -8.13 -31.29 -3.28
C ALA A 111 -9.30 -31.39 -4.25
N ASP A 112 -9.34 -32.49 -4.99
CA ASP A 112 -10.40 -32.74 -5.97
C ASP A 112 -11.74 -33.12 -5.33
N ASP A 113 -11.70 -33.72 -4.14
CA ASP A 113 -12.90 -34.07 -3.39
C ASP A 113 -13.41 -32.83 -2.63
N PRO A 114 -14.62 -32.32 -2.96
CA PRO A 114 -15.19 -31.16 -2.29
C PRO A 114 -15.29 -31.32 -0.77
N THR A 115 -15.53 -32.55 -0.29
CA THR A 115 -15.66 -32.84 1.15
C THR A 115 -14.33 -32.71 1.90
N VAL A 116 -13.21 -33.00 1.22
CA VAL A 116 -11.86 -32.81 1.77
C VAL A 116 -11.45 -31.34 1.70
N ARG A 117 -11.76 -30.70 0.57
CA ARG A 117 -11.50 -29.28 0.36
C ARG A 117 -12.27 -28.39 1.34
N ALA A 118 -13.48 -28.80 1.69
CA ALA A 118 -14.33 -28.14 2.67
C ALA A 118 -13.85 -28.33 4.12
N LEU A 119 -12.82 -29.12 4.44
CA LEU A 119 -12.35 -29.18 5.83
C LEU A 119 -11.79 -27.82 6.30
N PRO A 120 -11.82 -27.50 7.61
CA PRO A 120 -11.39 -26.21 8.16
C PRO A 120 -9.86 -26.16 8.28
N TRP A 121 -9.16 -26.26 7.16
CA TRP A 121 -7.70 -26.31 7.10
C TRP A 121 -7.03 -25.09 7.74
N GLU A 122 -7.70 -23.95 7.78
CA GLU A 122 -7.29 -22.76 8.54
C GLU A 122 -6.99 -23.05 10.02
N LEU A 123 -7.63 -24.07 10.60
CA LEU A 123 -7.40 -24.50 11.99
C LEU A 123 -6.15 -25.37 12.15
N LEU A 124 -5.46 -25.77 11.06
CA LEU A 124 -4.32 -26.67 11.11
C LEU A 124 -3.28 -26.22 12.15
N ALA A 125 -3.03 -27.08 13.14
CA ALA A 125 -1.95 -26.91 14.10
C ALA A 125 -0.65 -27.49 13.55
N SER A 126 0.48 -27.04 14.09
CA SER A 126 1.78 -27.59 13.68
C SER A 126 2.10 -28.91 14.39
N ASP A 127 1.58 -29.08 15.61
CA ASP A 127 1.75 -30.24 16.48
C ASP A 127 0.54 -30.39 17.43
N ALA A 128 0.54 -31.47 18.22
CA ALA A 128 -0.50 -31.86 19.14
C ALA A 128 -0.65 -30.96 20.39
N ASP A 129 0.20 -29.97 20.61
CA ASP A 129 0.09 -29.05 21.76
C ASP A 129 0.04 -27.57 21.35
N GLU A 130 0.04 -27.28 20.05
CA GLU A 130 0.08 -25.91 19.53
C GLU A 130 -1.31 -25.43 19.09
N SER A 131 -1.56 -24.13 19.23
CA SER A 131 -2.72 -23.46 18.61
C SER A 131 -2.61 -23.48 17.07
N PRO A 132 -3.73 -23.28 16.34
CA PRO A 132 -3.73 -23.18 14.89
C PRO A 132 -2.65 -22.22 14.36
N MET A 133 -1.92 -22.64 13.33
CA MET A 133 -0.79 -21.88 12.78
C MET A 133 -1.20 -20.56 12.14
N GLU A 134 -2.42 -20.44 11.63
CA GLU A 134 -2.88 -19.15 11.09
C GLU A 134 -3.25 -18.17 12.21
N ALA A 135 -3.73 -18.69 13.34
CA ALA A 135 -4.14 -17.89 14.50
C ALA A 135 -2.95 -17.17 15.16
N ASN A 136 -1.75 -17.74 15.09
CA ASN A 136 -0.50 -17.15 15.59
C ASN A 136 0.36 -16.53 14.46
N GLY A 137 -0.15 -16.47 13.22
CA GLY A 137 0.54 -15.86 12.08
C GLY A 137 1.71 -16.68 11.51
N GLN A 138 1.85 -17.95 11.86
CA GLN A 138 2.89 -18.84 11.33
C GLN A 138 2.56 -19.41 9.94
N ALA A 139 1.27 -19.52 9.59
CA ALA A 139 0.85 -19.98 8.26
C ALA A 139 -0.36 -19.22 7.72
N ILE A 140 -0.61 -19.37 6.43
CA ILE A 140 -1.80 -18.90 5.74
C ILE A 140 -2.29 -20.03 4.84
N VAL A 141 -3.57 -20.40 4.98
CA VAL A 141 -4.17 -21.45 4.18
C VAL A 141 -4.97 -20.86 3.03
N VAL A 142 -4.69 -21.35 1.81
CA VAL A 142 -5.43 -21.05 0.58
C VAL A 142 -5.83 -22.34 -0.13
N ARG A 143 -6.87 -22.29 -0.96
CA ARG A 143 -7.33 -23.42 -1.79
C ARG A 143 -7.04 -23.12 -3.26
N LEU A 144 -6.63 -24.12 -4.01
CA LEU A 144 -6.52 -24.02 -5.46
C LEU A 144 -7.87 -24.36 -6.08
N GLY A 145 -8.39 -23.42 -6.88
CA GLY A 145 -9.68 -23.49 -7.54
C GLY A 145 -9.60 -24.08 -8.94
N ARG A 146 -10.74 -24.56 -9.42
CA ARG A 146 -10.85 -25.14 -10.76
C ARG A 146 -11.13 -24.07 -11.81
N GLY A 147 -10.52 -24.19 -12.98
CA GLY A 147 -10.98 -23.51 -14.20
C GLY A 147 -10.54 -22.06 -14.44
N GLY A 148 -9.55 -21.53 -13.69
CA GLY A 148 -8.99 -20.21 -13.96
C GLY A 148 -7.57 -20.27 -14.53
N LEU A 149 -7.26 -19.39 -15.48
CA LEU A 149 -5.88 -19.09 -15.85
C LEU A 149 -5.36 -18.05 -14.84
N GLY A 150 -4.27 -18.37 -14.13
CA GLY A 150 -3.61 -17.41 -13.25
C GLY A 150 -3.29 -16.12 -14.01
N ARG A 151 -3.47 -14.97 -13.35
CA ARG A 151 -3.25 -13.65 -13.96
C ARG A 151 -2.06 -12.98 -13.28
N ALA A 152 -1.05 -12.63 -14.07
CA ALA A 152 0.07 -11.84 -13.57
C ALA A 152 -0.45 -10.58 -12.86
N THR A 153 0.06 -10.34 -11.65
CA THR A 153 -0.37 -9.20 -10.84
C THR A 153 0.52 -8.03 -11.15
N THR A 154 -0.05 -6.97 -11.70
CA THR A 154 0.57 -5.66 -11.64
C THR A 154 0.03 -4.98 -10.39
N PRO A 155 0.87 -4.67 -9.38
CA PRO A 155 0.44 -3.95 -8.19
C PRO A 155 -0.28 -2.66 -8.59
N ALA A 156 -1.47 -2.45 -8.07
CA ALA A 156 -2.26 -1.26 -8.36
C ALA A 156 -1.87 -0.10 -7.44
N SER A 157 -2.12 1.12 -7.90
CA SER A 157 -1.87 2.33 -7.10
C SER A 157 -2.95 2.58 -6.02
N SER A 158 -4.15 2.04 -6.22
CA SER A 158 -5.30 2.27 -5.34
C SER A 158 -6.31 1.12 -5.42
N ILE A 159 -7.23 1.07 -4.45
CA ILE A 159 -8.33 0.09 -4.41
C ILE A 159 -9.58 0.70 -5.05
N ALA A 160 -10.22 -0.03 -5.95
CA ALA A 160 -11.59 0.20 -6.39
C ALA A 160 -12.49 -0.85 -5.76
N THR A 161 -13.42 -0.41 -4.92
CA THR A 161 -14.45 -1.27 -4.32
C THR A 161 -15.70 -1.25 -5.19
N ARG A 162 -16.19 -2.42 -5.56
CA ARG A 162 -17.51 -2.59 -6.14
C ARG A 162 -18.31 -3.52 -5.26
N TRP A 163 -19.61 -3.30 -5.18
CA TRP A 163 -20.50 -4.18 -4.43
C TRP A 163 -21.74 -4.47 -5.27
N TRP A 164 -22.24 -5.68 -5.15
CA TRP A 164 -23.52 -6.08 -5.71
C TRP A 164 -24.38 -6.64 -4.59
N ALA A 165 -25.56 -6.03 -4.42
CA ALA A 165 -26.57 -6.46 -3.48
C ALA A 165 -27.93 -6.50 -4.22
N PRO A 166 -28.63 -7.65 -4.28
CA PRO A 166 -29.96 -7.72 -4.90
C PRO A 166 -30.98 -6.79 -4.25
N ASP A 167 -30.83 -6.60 -2.94
CA ASP A 167 -31.66 -5.72 -2.13
C ASP A 167 -30.74 -4.86 -1.26
N PRO A 168 -30.22 -3.73 -1.80
CA PRO A 168 -29.31 -2.86 -1.06
C PRO A 168 -30.02 -2.09 0.05
N THR A 169 -31.36 -2.14 0.12
CA THR A 169 -32.16 -1.44 1.12
C THR A 169 -32.42 -2.27 2.37
N GLU A 170 -32.24 -3.59 2.27
CA GLU A 170 -32.28 -4.49 3.40
C GLU A 170 -31.24 -4.05 4.46
N SER A 171 -31.64 -4.11 5.73
CA SER A 171 -30.89 -3.54 6.85
C SER A 171 -29.42 -3.98 6.96
N VAL A 172 -29.14 -5.28 6.83
CA VAL A 172 -27.81 -5.88 6.94
C VAL A 172 -26.97 -5.54 5.71
N ALA A 173 -27.54 -5.68 4.51
CA ALA A 173 -26.89 -5.36 3.25
C ALA A 173 -26.53 -3.87 3.19
N ALA A 174 -27.48 -2.99 3.53
CA ALA A 174 -27.27 -1.54 3.61
C ALA A 174 -26.18 -1.19 4.64
N ALA A 175 -26.18 -1.86 5.80
CA ALA A 175 -25.19 -1.65 6.85
C ALA A 175 -23.78 -2.12 6.45
N LEU A 176 -23.66 -3.16 5.63
CA LEU A 176 -22.40 -3.62 5.08
C LEU A 176 -21.92 -2.74 3.92
N VAL A 177 -22.82 -2.33 3.01
CA VAL A 177 -22.51 -1.39 1.92
C VAL A 177 -21.95 -0.07 2.48
N ARG A 178 -22.62 0.54 3.46
CA ARG A 178 -22.10 1.76 4.13
C ARG A 178 -20.73 1.56 4.76
N HIS A 179 -20.48 0.39 5.34
CA HIS A 179 -19.17 0.05 5.91
C HIS A 179 -18.09 -0.03 4.83
N LEU A 180 -18.38 -0.68 3.71
CA LEU A 180 -17.46 -0.79 2.57
C LEU A 180 -17.17 0.56 1.92
N GLU A 181 -18.19 1.42 1.80
CA GLU A 181 -18.02 2.79 1.33
C GLU A 181 -17.10 3.59 2.27
N GLY A 182 -17.34 3.51 3.58
CA GLY A 182 -16.47 4.12 4.60
C GLY A 182 -15.02 3.63 4.54
N LEU A 183 -14.80 2.31 4.45
CA LEU A 183 -13.46 1.73 4.31
C LEU A 183 -12.78 2.18 3.02
N SER A 184 -13.51 2.16 1.91
CA SER A 184 -12.96 2.58 0.62
C SER A 184 -12.54 4.06 0.67
N THR A 185 -13.36 4.95 1.23
CA THR A 185 -13.01 6.36 1.42
C THR A 185 -11.82 6.53 2.37
N GLN A 186 -11.82 5.84 3.51
CA GLN A 186 -10.73 5.88 4.50
C GLN A 186 -9.37 5.51 3.88
N HIS A 187 -9.36 4.55 2.96
CA HIS A 187 -8.16 4.06 2.29
C HIS A 187 -7.92 4.68 0.89
N GLY A 188 -8.58 5.81 0.58
CA GLY A 188 -8.34 6.60 -0.64
C GLY A 188 -8.86 5.97 -1.94
N GLY A 189 -9.71 4.94 -1.84
CA GLY A 189 -10.36 4.27 -2.96
C GLY A 189 -11.72 4.88 -3.35
N SER A 190 -12.42 4.24 -4.28
CA SER A 190 -13.82 4.53 -4.60
C SER A 190 -14.72 3.31 -4.37
N ALA A 191 -15.94 3.53 -3.90
CA ALA A 191 -16.95 2.50 -3.73
C ALA A 191 -18.19 2.84 -4.56
N ALA A 192 -18.66 1.89 -5.36
CA ALA A 192 -19.85 2.07 -6.19
C ALA A 192 -20.53 0.74 -6.50
N ALA A 193 -21.81 0.80 -6.89
CA ALA A 193 -22.50 -0.32 -7.51
C ALA A 193 -21.84 -0.72 -8.85
N PRO A 194 -22.05 -1.95 -9.36
CA PRO A 194 -21.25 -2.50 -10.46
C PRO A 194 -21.51 -1.79 -11.80
N ALA A 195 -22.71 -1.21 -11.97
CA ALA A 195 -23.16 -0.58 -13.21
C ALA A 195 -22.85 0.93 -13.30
N GLY A 196 -22.31 1.55 -12.24
CA GLY A 196 -22.27 3.02 -12.11
C GLY A 196 -21.02 3.70 -12.64
N GLU A 197 -19.85 3.03 -12.65
CA GLU A 197 -18.57 3.69 -12.90
C GLU A 197 -17.58 2.83 -13.70
N ARG A 198 -16.90 3.47 -14.65
CA ARG A 198 -15.77 2.88 -15.38
C ARG A 198 -14.64 2.58 -14.40
N ILE A 199 -14.23 1.32 -14.31
CA ILE A 199 -13.02 0.93 -13.56
C ILE A 199 -11.81 1.50 -14.32
N VAL A 200 -11.05 2.36 -13.66
CA VAL A 200 -9.86 3.01 -14.20
C VAL A 200 -8.71 2.01 -14.22
N ASP A 201 -7.89 2.04 -15.27
CA ASP A 201 -6.70 1.21 -15.35
C ASP A 201 -5.71 1.56 -14.22
N GLY A 202 -5.05 0.56 -13.64
CA GLY A 202 -4.12 0.76 -12.51
C GLY A 202 -4.76 0.77 -11.12
N GLN A 203 -6.06 0.45 -10.99
CA GLN A 203 -6.73 0.17 -9.72
C GLN A 203 -6.90 -1.33 -9.50
N ALA A 204 -6.75 -1.80 -8.25
CA ALA A 204 -7.08 -3.16 -7.89
C ALA A 204 -8.56 -3.24 -7.56
N LEU A 205 -9.27 -4.15 -8.22
CA LEU A 205 -10.71 -4.25 -8.12
C LEU A 205 -11.12 -5.30 -7.09
N ILE A 206 -11.80 -4.86 -6.03
CA ILE A 206 -12.43 -5.73 -5.03
C ILE A 206 -13.94 -5.71 -5.25
N LEU A 207 -14.53 -6.85 -5.59
CA LEU A 207 -15.97 -7.01 -5.77
C LEU A 207 -16.58 -7.74 -4.57
N HIS A 208 -17.51 -7.09 -3.88
CA HIS A 208 -18.30 -7.69 -2.80
C HIS A 208 -19.64 -8.19 -3.32
N LEU A 209 -19.94 -9.46 -3.15
CA LEU A 209 -21.25 -10.05 -3.42
C LEU A 209 -21.99 -10.17 -2.09
N ILE A 210 -22.99 -9.32 -1.87
CA ILE A 210 -23.70 -9.18 -0.59
C ILE A 210 -25.13 -9.68 -0.78
N SER A 211 -25.55 -10.69 -0.04
CA SER A 211 -26.91 -11.20 -0.22
C SER A 211 -27.45 -12.04 0.95
N HIS A 212 -28.77 -12.28 0.93
CA HIS A 212 -29.52 -13.09 1.90
C HIS A 212 -29.87 -14.47 1.33
N GLY A 213 -29.48 -15.53 2.05
CA GLY A 213 -29.32 -16.90 1.58
C GLY A 213 -30.40 -17.54 0.68
N ARG A 214 -31.66 -17.09 0.71
CA ARG A 214 -32.72 -17.63 -0.17
C ARG A 214 -32.74 -17.03 -1.58
N ARG A 215 -32.57 -15.71 -1.75
CA ARG A 215 -32.67 -15.05 -3.08
C ARG A 215 -31.36 -15.08 -3.87
N SER A 216 -30.23 -15.20 -3.19
CA SER A 216 -28.89 -15.20 -3.80
C SER A 216 -28.54 -16.50 -4.50
N ARG A 217 -29.04 -17.63 -3.99
CA ARG A 217 -28.70 -18.95 -4.53
C ARG A 217 -29.13 -19.06 -5.98
N ASP A 218 -30.35 -18.66 -6.31
CA ASP A 218 -30.86 -18.68 -7.68
C ASP A 218 -30.05 -17.76 -8.58
N VAL A 219 -29.64 -16.59 -8.10
CA VAL A 219 -28.95 -15.59 -8.93
C VAL A 219 -27.47 -15.94 -9.15
N LEU A 220 -26.80 -16.47 -8.13
CA LEU A 220 -25.40 -16.89 -8.19
C LEU A 220 -25.24 -18.27 -8.85
N ALA A 221 -26.27 -19.14 -8.76
CA ALA A 221 -26.28 -20.40 -9.47
C ALA A 221 -26.15 -20.21 -10.99
N LEU A 222 -26.67 -19.09 -11.51
CA LEU A 222 -26.64 -18.79 -12.94
C LEU A 222 -25.23 -18.46 -13.46
N LEU A 223 -24.25 -18.12 -12.60
CA LEU A 223 -22.86 -17.79 -13.01
C LEU A 223 -22.18 -18.88 -13.87
N ASN A 224 -22.76 -20.08 -13.96
CA ASN A 224 -22.23 -21.22 -14.71
C ASN A 224 -22.69 -21.29 -16.18
N ASP A 225 -23.65 -20.47 -16.60
CA ASP A 225 -24.44 -20.79 -17.79
C ASP A 225 -24.40 -19.65 -18.81
N ALA A 226 -23.70 -19.89 -19.92
CA ALA A 226 -23.27 -18.89 -20.91
C ALA A 226 -24.42 -18.33 -21.80
N GLY A 227 -25.67 -18.74 -21.55
CA GLY A 227 -26.83 -18.48 -22.42
C GLY A 227 -27.83 -17.43 -21.92
N HIS A 228 -27.48 -16.59 -20.95
CA HIS A 228 -28.47 -15.73 -20.28
C HIS A 228 -28.80 -14.43 -21.03
N GLY A 229 -30.09 -14.08 -21.04
CA GLY A 229 -30.59 -12.83 -21.62
C GLY A 229 -30.06 -11.57 -20.93
N ALA A 230 -30.18 -10.43 -21.63
CA ALA A 230 -29.83 -9.11 -21.09
C ALA A 230 -30.62 -8.82 -19.80
N GLY A 231 -29.95 -8.24 -18.79
CA GLY A 231 -30.56 -7.87 -17.51
C GLY A 231 -30.45 -8.90 -16.39
N THR A 232 -29.85 -10.07 -16.64
CA THR A 232 -29.52 -11.03 -15.57
C THR A 232 -28.32 -10.54 -14.72
N ALA A 233 -28.21 -11.00 -13.47
CA ALA A 233 -27.09 -10.60 -12.62
C ALA A 233 -25.73 -11.02 -13.20
N ILE A 234 -25.64 -12.17 -13.89
CA ILE A 234 -24.42 -12.55 -14.61
C ILE A 234 -24.06 -11.49 -15.63
N HIS A 235 -25.02 -11.01 -16.43
CA HIS A 235 -24.74 -10.01 -17.47
C HIS A 235 -24.11 -8.75 -16.87
N ILE A 236 -24.56 -8.36 -15.67
CA ILE A 236 -24.02 -7.24 -14.90
C ILE A 236 -22.65 -7.56 -14.28
N LEU A 237 -22.50 -8.75 -13.70
CA LEU A 237 -21.31 -9.14 -12.94
C LEU A 237 -20.15 -9.61 -13.80
N GLN A 238 -20.40 -10.26 -14.93
CA GLN A 238 -19.37 -10.92 -15.75
C GLN A 238 -18.24 -9.97 -16.20
N PRO A 239 -18.52 -8.74 -16.68
CA PRO A 239 -17.45 -7.80 -17.03
C PRO A 239 -16.60 -7.38 -15.83
N VAL A 240 -17.20 -7.32 -14.65
CA VAL A 240 -16.54 -6.94 -13.40
C VAL A 240 -15.72 -8.12 -12.84
N LEU A 241 -16.28 -9.33 -12.85
CA LEU A 241 -15.61 -10.57 -12.41
C LEU A 241 -14.31 -10.82 -13.17
N LYS A 242 -14.31 -10.69 -14.49
CA LYS A 242 -13.09 -10.83 -15.33
C LYS A 242 -11.97 -9.85 -14.98
N ARG A 243 -12.33 -8.72 -14.34
CA ARG A 243 -11.37 -7.69 -13.93
C ARG A 243 -11.00 -7.81 -12.46
N ALA A 244 -11.85 -8.43 -11.64
CA ALA A 244 -11.71 -8.48 -10.19
C ALA A 244 -10.42 -9.18 -9.75
N ASP A 245 -9.61 -8.47 -8.97
CA ASP A 245 -8.44 -9.02 -8.30
C ASP A 245 -8.85 -9.85 -7.09
N LEU A 246 -9.94 -9.46 -6.43
CA LEU A 246 -10.54 -10.18 -5.32
C LEU A 246 -12.07 -10.09 -5.39
N VAL A 247 -12.74 -11.22 -5.19
CA VAL A 247 -14.17 -11.28 -4.94
C VAL A 247 -14.40 -11.72 -3.51
N VAL A 248 -15.23 -11.00 -2.76
CA VAL A 248 -15.61 -11.34 -1.38
C VAL A 248 -17.10 -11.66 -1.36
N VAL A 249 -17.44 -12.89 -1.02
CA VAL A 249 -18.81 -13.38 -0.96
C VAL A 249 -19.29 -13.33 0.49
N SER A 250 -20.22 -12.41 0.76
CA SER A 250 -20.85 -12.22 2.07
C SER A 250 -22.33 -12.64 1.99
N ILE A 251 -22.61 -13.90 2.31
CA ILE A 251 -23.97 -14.44 2.34
C ILE A 251 -24.44 -14.51 3.81
N CYS A 252 -25.46 -13.73 4.15
CA CYS A 252 -26.09 -13.73 5.48
C CYS A 252 -27.28 -14.70 5.48
N GLU A 253 -27.51 -15.45 6.57
CA GLU A 253 -28.70 -16.31 6.69
C GLU A 253 -29.87 -15.56 7.33
N GLY A 254 -30.94 -15.42 6.55
CA GLY A 254 -32.29 -15.19 7.05
C GLY A 254 -33.25 -16.36 6.79
N ALA A 255 -32.82 -17.47 6.14
CA ALA A 255 -33.74 -18.58 5.84
C ALA A 255 -33.12 -19.93 5.42
N ASP A 256 -33.59 -20.99 6.09
CA ASP A 256 -33.72 -22.42 5.73
C ASP A 256 -32.47 -23.23 5.28
N ALA A 257 -32.14 -24.23 6.09
CA ALA A 257 -30.94 -25.10 6.00
C ALA A 257 -31.00 -26.18 4.89
N THR A 258 -32.02 -26.21 4.04
CA THR A 258 -32.39 -27.39 3.23
C THR A 258 -32.09 -27.34 1.73
N ALA A 259 -31.32 -26.38 1.20
CA ALA A 259 -31.13 -26.24 -0.25
C ALA A 259 -29.66 -26.10 -0.70
N LEU A 260 -29.22 -26.98 -1.62
CA LEU A 260 -28.02 -26.98 -2.49
C LEU A 260 -26.66 -26.50 -1.91
N PRO A 261 -25.57 -27.29 -2.02
CA PRO A 261 -24.24 -26.87 -1.54
C PRO A 261 -23.73 -25.62 -2.28
N LEU A 262 -23.39 -24.56 -1.53
CA LEU A 262 -22.66 -23.39 -2.03
C LEU A 262 -21.16 -23.64 -2.18
N ASP A 263 -20.72 -24.88 -1.95
CA ASP A 263 -19.31 -25.28 -1.84
C ASP A 263 -18.51 -25.05 -3.14
N ASP A 264 -19.18 -24.96 -4.29
CA ASP A 264 -18.56 -24.72 -5.59
C ASP A 264 -18.60 -23.25 -6.05
N LEU A 265 -19.25 -22.36 -5.31
CA LEU A 265 -19.36 -20.96 -5.68
C LEU A 265 -17.99 -20.27 -5.84
N PRO A 266 -16.99 -20.50 -4.96
CA PRO A 266 -15.65 -19.96 -5.18
C PRO A 266 -15.04 -20.40 -6.52
N ASP A 267 -15.19 -21.68 -6.88
CA ASP A 267 -14.69 -22.19 -8.16
C ASP A 267 -15.39 -21.56 -9.35
N ARG A 268 -16.71 -21.35 -9.27
CA ARG A 268 -17.47 -20.64 -10.33
C ARG A 268 -17.01 -19.20 -10.49
N VAL A 269 -16.75 -18.50 -9.39
CA VAL A 269 -16.21 -17.12 -9.41
C VAL A 269 -14.83 -17.07 -10.06
N ILE A 270 -13.95 -18.03 -9.75
CA ILE A 270 -12.64 -18.15 -10.39
C ILE A 270 -12.78 -18.49 -11.88
N ALA A 271 -13.65 -19.45 -12.24
CA ALA A 271 -13.91 -19.81 -13.63
C ALA A 271 -14.53 -18.64 -14.44
N ALA A 272 -15.29 -17.75 -13.78
CA ALA A 272 -15.80 -16.52 -14.38
C ALA A 272 -14.71 -15.46 -14.64
N GLY A 273 -13.48 -15.69 -14.18
CA GLY A 273 -12.30 -14.87 -14.45
C GLY A 273 -11.81 -14.02 -13.28
N ALA A 274 -12.37 -14.18 -12.08
CA ALA A 274 -11.83 -13.53 -10.89
C ALA A 274 -10.48 -14.16 -10.51
N ARG A 275 -9.54 -13.34 -10.03
CA ARG A 275 -8.21 -13.83 -9.63
C ARG A 275 -8.19 -14.46 -8.24
N ALA A 276 -9.08 -14.05 -7.35
CA ALA A 276 -9.21 -14.64 -6.03
C ALA A 276 -10.66 -14.56 -5.56
N CYS A 277 -11.07 -15.53 -4.76
CA CYS A 277 -12.38 -15.53 -4.12
C CYS A 277 -12.23 -15.84 -2.63
N VAL A 278 -12.81 -14.99 -1.79
CA VAL A 278 -13.06 -15.29 -0.38
C VAL A 278 -14.54 -15.54 -0.20
N ALA A 279 -14.89 -16.70 0.35
CA ALA A 279 -16.27 -17.03 0.67
C ALA A 279 -16.37 -17.68 2.05
N ALA A 280 -17.42 -17.34 2.78
CA ALA A 280 -17.79 -18.07 3.98
C ALA A 280 -18.33 -19.46 3.61
N ARG A 281 -17.91 -20.49 4.36
CA ARG A 281 -18.43 -21.86 4.23
C ARG A 281 -19.86 -22.02 4.75
N GLY A 282 -20.32 -21.06 5.54
CA GLY A 282 -21.63 -21.02 6.13
C GLY A 282 -22.09 -19.57 6.26
N PRO A 283 -23.09 -19.31 7.11
CA PRO A 283 -23.56 -17.97 7.39
C PRO A 283 -22.44 -17.09 7.91
N LEU A 284 -22.42 -15.82 7.49
CA LEU A 284 -21.50 -14.83 8.02
C LEU A 284 -22.27 -13.72 8.71
N GLY A 285 -22.06 -13.56 10.02
CA GLY A 285 -22.66 -12.50 10.81
C GLY A 285 -22.12 -11.12 10.40
N LEU A 286 -22.94 -10.08 10.55
CA LEU A 286 -22.58 -8.71 10.13
C LEU A 286 -21.29 -8.20 10.81
N ASP A 287 -21.11 -8.47 12.10
CA ASP A 287 -19.92 -8.04 12.84
C ASP A 287 -18.65 -8.73 12.34
N ALA A 288 -18.74 -10.03 12.03
CA ALA A 288 -17.63 -10.78 11.44
C ALA A 288 -17.32 -10.30 10.02
N ALA A 289 -18.33 -10.04 9.20
CA ALA A 289 -18.14 -9.45 7.87
C ALA A 289 -17.44 -8.08 7.96
N ARG A 290 -17.87 -7.22 8.90
CA ARG A 290 -17.25 -5.90 9.13
C ARG A 290 -15.80 -6.03 9.59
N ALA A 291 -15.53 -6.87 10.59
CA ALA A 291 -14.18 -7.08 11.11
C ALA A 291 -13.25 -7.68 10.05
N PHE A 292 -13.73 -8.66 9.27
CA PHE A 292 -12.98 -9.21 8.15
C PHE A 292 -12.60 -8.11 7.15
N ASN A 293 -13.58 -7.32 6.70
CA ASN A 293 -13.35 -6.27 5.72
C ASN A 293 -12.42 -5.16 6.26
N SER A 294 -12.55 -4.77 7.53
CA SER A 294 -11.65 -3.80 8.14
C SER A 294 -10.20 -4.31 8.18
N GLY A 295 -9.98 -5.56 8.59
CA GLY A 295 -8.65 -6.16 8.60
C GLY A 295 -8.06 -6.34 7.20
N LEU A 296 -8.89 -6.74 6.24
CA LEU A 296 -8.52 -6.90 4.83
C LEU A 296 -8.07 -5.57 4.22
N TYR A 297 -8.89 -4.52 4.31
CA TYR A 297 -8.61 -3.22 3.69
C TYR A 297 -7.42 -2.53 4.34
N ALA A 298 -7.27 -2.61 5.66
CA ALA A 298 -6.10 -2.08 6.35
C ALA A 298 -4.80 -2.74 5.86
N ALA A 299 -4.78 -4.07 5.77
CA ALA A 299 -3.61 -4.80 5.28
C ALA A 299 -3.31 -4.55 3.79
N LEU A 300 -4.34 -4.39 2.96
CA LEU A 300 -4.16 -4.02 1.55
C LEU A 300 -3.60 -2.60 1.41
N ALA A 301 -4.07 -1.64 2.23
CA ALA A 301 -3.54 -0.28 2.24
C ALA A 301 -2.08 -0.22 2.70
N ASP A 302 -1.66 -1.15 3.56
CA ASP A 302 -0.26 -1.36 3.95
C ASP A 302 0.57 -2.09 2.89
N ALA A 303 0.01 -2.32 1.70
CA ALA A 303 0.63 -3.05 0.59
C ALA A 303 1.07 -4.47 0.96
N ARG A 304 0.33 -5.15 1.85
CA ARG A 304 0.58 -6.56 2.12
C ARG A 304 0.14 -7.43 0.93
N PRO A 305 0.79 -8.60 0.70
CA PRO A 305 0.30 -9.60 -0.25
C PRO A 305 -1.16 -9.95 -0.01
N LEU A 306 -1.90 -10.26 -1.08
CA LEU A 306 -3.35 -10.51 -1.01
C LEU A 306 -3.70 -11.58 0.04
N VAL A 307 -2.95 -12.69 0.06
CA VAL A 307 -3.17 -13.79 1.02
C VAL A 307 -2.91 -13.36 2.47
N GLU A 308 -1.93 -12.49 2.72
CA GLU A 308 -1.68 -11.91 4.04
C GLU A 308 -2.78 -10.95 4.47
N ALA A 309 -3.35 -10.21 3.53
CA ALA A 309 -4.46 -9.31 3.80
C ALA A 309 -5.74 -10.10 4.14
N ILE A 310 -5.98 -11.23 3.48
CA ILE A 310 -7.07 -12.15 3.84
C ILE A 310 -6.85 -12.73 5.24
N ALA A 311 -5.63 -13.17 5.55
CA ALA A 311 -5.29 -13.64 6.89
C ALA A 311 -5.44 -12.53 7.96
N ALA A 312 -5.15 -11.27 7.62
CA ALA A 312 -5.39 -10.13 8.51
C ALA A 312 -6.90 -9.89 8.76
N GLY A 313 -7.72 -10.04 7.72
CA GLY A 313 -9.17 -10.04 7.86
C GLY A 313 -9.64 -11.14 8.82
N ARG A 314 -9.20 -12.39 8.63
CA ARG A 314 -9.52 -13.51 9.52
C ARG A 314 -9.08 -13.26 10.97
N ARG A 315 -7.86 -12.74 11.18
CA ARG A 315 -7.39 -12.36 12.52
C ARG A 315 -8.27 -11.30 13.17
N SER A 316 -8.79 -10.35 12.40
CA SER A 316 -9.70 -9.32 12.90
C SER A 316 -11.04 -9.91 13.34
N VAL A 317 -11.55 -10.92 12.62
CA VAL A 317 -12.74 -11.69 13.05
C VAL A 317 -12.46 -12.46 14.34
N ARG A 318 -11.31 -13.15 14.42
CA ARG A 318 -10.90 -13.89 15.63
C ARG A 318 -10.81 -12.96 16.84
N ALA A 319 -10.29 -11.73 16.66
CA ALA A 319 -10.14 -10.75 17.72
C ALA A 319 -11.48 -10.28 18.31
N LEU A 320 -12.60 -10.47 17.61
CA LEU A 320 -13.93 -10.20 18.18
C LEU A 320 -14.30 -11.16 19.32
N ALA A 321 -13.67 -12.35 19.37
CA ALA A 321 -13.93 -13.38 20.37
C ALA A 321 -15.43 -13.70 20.51
N LEU A 322 -16.14 -13.71 19.38
CA LEU A 322 -17.58 -13.99 19.32
C LEU A 322 -17.81 -15.49 19.25
N PRO A 323 -18.58 -16.07 20.18
CA PRO A 323 -18.75 -17.52 20.22
C PRO A 323 -19.79 -18.05 19.22
N PHE A 324 -20.35 -17.18 18.36
CA PHE A 324 -21.36 -17.57 17.37
C PHE A 324 -20.73 -18.31 16.18
N PRO A 325 -21.37 -19.36 15.64
CA PRO A 325 -20.91 -20.06 14.45
C PRO A 325 -20.61 -19.13 13.27
N ASP A 326 -21.52 -18.20 12.99
CA ASP A 326 -21.43 -17.24 11.88
C ASP A 326 -20.37 -16.14 12.08
N ALA A 327 -19.70 -16.14 13.23
CA ALA A 327 -18.62 -15.22 13.56
C ALA A 327 -17.26 -15.92 13.67
N ARG A 328 -17.14 -17.18 13.26
CA ARG A 328 -15.86 -17.91 13.34
C ARG A 328 -14.97 -17.63 12.14
N TRP A 329 -13.76 -17.15 12.41
CA TRP A 329 -12.78 -16.71 11.42
C TRP A 329 -12.39 -17.78 10.39
N TYR A 330 -12.33 -19.06 10.79
CA TYR A 330 -11.95 -20.18 9.92
C TYR A 330 -13.00 -20.51 8.85
N GLN A 331 -14.21 -19.94 8.94
CA GLN A 331 -15.24 -20.14 7.92
C GLN A 331 -14.95 -19.36 6.63
N LEU A 332 -14.16 -18.29 6.70
CA LEU A 332 -13.83 -17.44 5.56
C LEU A 332 -12.70 -18.09 4.77
N THR A 333 -13.03 -18.81 3.71
CA THR A 333 -12.06 -19.57 2.91
C THR A 333 -11.57 -18.78 1.71
N CYS A 334 -10.27 -18.86 1.39
CA CYS A 334 -9.68 -18.26 0.20
C CYS A 334 -9.47 -19.31 -0.89
N THR A 335 -9.89 -19.01 -2.11
CA THR A 335 -9.63 -19.79 -3.32
C THR A 335 -8.88 -18.95 -4.35
N LEU A 336 -7.85 -19.54 -4.97
CA LEU A 336 -7.00 -18.94 -6.01
C LEU A 336 -6.91 -19.89 -7.22
N PRO A 337 -6.77 -19.42 -8.46
CA PRO A 337 -6.64 -20.29 -9.63
C PRO A 337 -5.28 -20.97 -9.71
N ALA A 338 -4.21 -20.31 -9.27
CA ALA A 338 -2.87 -20.86 -9.28
C ALA A 338 -2.06 -20.45 -8.04
N LEU A 339 -1.00 -21.23 -7.76
CA LEU A 339 -0.10 -20.96 -6.64
C LEU A 339 0.65 -19.63 -6.79
N ASP A 340 0.98 -19.26 -8.03
CA ASP A 340 1.73 -18.02 -8.32
C ASP A 340 0.93 -16.76 -7.98
N ASP A 341 -0.41 -16.85 -7.89
CA ASP A 341 -1.27 -15.74 -7.50
C ASP A 341 -1.16 -15.39 -6.01
N THR A 342 -0.49 -16.23 -5.22
CA THR A 342 -0.17 -15.94 -3.80
C THR A 342 0.92 -14.89 -3.64
N ALA A 343 1.72 -14.65 -4.68
CA ALA A 343 2.89 -13.79 -4.62
C ALA A 343 2.56 -12.31 -4.94
N GLY A 344 3.24 -11.42 -4.22
CA GLY A 344 3.25 -9.98 -4.51
C GLY A 344 2.08 -9.20 -3.89
N PRO A 345 2.29 -7.90 -3.66
CA PRO A 345 1.26 -7.03 -3.12
C PRO A 345 0.21 -6.70 -4.19
N MET A 346 -1.06 -6.64 -3.79
CA MET A 346 -2.13 -6.21 -4.69
C MET A 346 -2.09 -4.69 -4.92
N ILE A 347 -1.66 -3.94 -3.90
CA ILE A 347 -1.47 -2.50 -3.93
C ILE A 347 0.02 -2.19 -3.82
N GLN A 348 0.53 -1.34 -4.70
CA GLN A 348 1.87 -0.79 -4.57
C GLN A 348 1.88 0.23 -3.44
N ARG A 349 2.79 0.05 -2.47
CA ARG A 349 3.05 1.11 -1.49
C ARG A 349 3.60 2.32 -2.24
N VAL A 350 2.88 3.43 -2.15
CA VAL A 350 3.36 4.70 -2.69
C VAL A 350 4.24 5.34 -1.63
N ASP A 351 5.54 5.44 -1.91
CA ASP A 351 6.44 6.23 -1.08
C ASP A 351 6.03 7.70 -1.17
N ARG A 352 5.67 8.29 -0.02
CA ARG A 352 5.24 9.68 0.08
C ARG A 352 5.67 10.29 1.41
N PRO A 353 5.91 11.61 1.47
CA PRO A 353 6.24 12.27 2.72
C PRO A 353 5.12 12.09 3.77
N ALA A 354 5.49 11.98 5.04
CA ALA A 354 4.54 11.86 6.14
C ALA A 354 3.55 13.05 6.14
N GLY A 355 2.28 12.78 6.44
CA GLY A 355 1.24 13.80 6.49
C GLY A 355 0.67 14.26 5.15
N TRP A 356 1.21 13.82 4.01
CA TRP A 356 0.58 14.12 2.72
C TRP A 356 -0.81 13.46 2.62
N PRO A 357 -1.73 13.95 1.77
CA PRO A 357 -2.88 13.16 1.35
C PRO A 357 -2.43 11.98 0.45
N MET A 358 -3.32 11.00 0.23
CA MET A 358 -3.07 9.95 -0.76
C MET A 358 -3.12 10.56 -2.17
N PRO A 359 -2.07 10.42 -3.01
CA PRO A 359 -2.11 10.85 -4.40
C PRO A 359 -3.06 10.00 -5.24
N ASP A 360 -3.41 10.49 -6.43
CA ASP A 360 -3.96 9.63 -7.48
C ASP A 360 -2.89 8.69 -8.08
N ALA A 361 -3.28 7.88 -9.08
CA ALA A 361 -2.35 6.95 -9.73
C ALA A 361 -1.18 7.63 -10.45
N ASP A 362 -1.43 8.79 -11.09
CA ASP A 362 -0.44 9.48 -11.92
C ASP A 362 0.61 10.22 -11.08
N ALA A 363 0.18 10.83 -9.97
CA ALA A 363 1.06 11.42 -8.96
C ALA A 363 1.78 10.34 -8.13
N ALA A 364 1.13 9.22 -7.81
CA ALA A 364 1.77 8.10 -7.14
C ALA A 364 2.95 7.55 -7.96
N ALA A 365 2.74 7.36 -9.26
CA ALA A 365 3.80 6.92 -10.18
C ALA A 365 4.97 7.92 -10.22
N LEU A 366 4.67 9.23 -10.29
CA LEU A 366 5.71 10.27 -10.25
C LEU A 366 6.52 10.21 -8.94
N LEU A 367 5.85 10.12 -7.79
CA LEU A 367 6.51 10.04 -6.48
C LEU A 367 7.40 8.80 -6.39
N GLN A 368 6.89 7.64 -6.83
CA GLN A 368 7.64 6.40 -6.86
C GLN A 368 8.94 6.56 -7.67
N THR A 369 8.86 7.10 -8.90
CA THR A 369 10.03 7.37 -9.73
C THR A 369 10.99 8.37 -9.06
N ALA A 370 10.49 9.39 -8.36
CA ALA A 370 11.35 10.33 -7.62
C ALA A 370 12.10 9.66 -6.46
N TYR A 371 11.44 8.79 -5.69
CA TYR A 371 12.09 8.00 -4.64
C TYR A 371 13.10 7.00 -5.21
N GLU A 372 12.82 6.42 -6.38
CA GLU A 372 13.77 5.56 -7.10
C GLU A 372 15.01 6.33 -7.54
N HIS A 373 14.87 7.53 -8.12
CA HIS A 373 16.01 8.40 -8.41
C HIS A 373 16.82 8.72 -7.16
N ALA A 374 16.16 9.02 -6.04
CA ALA A 374 16.83 9.30 -4.77
C ALA A 374 17.63 8.10 -4.24
N ARG A 375 17.09 6.88 -4.37
CA ARG A 375 17.78 5.63 -4.00
C ARG A 375 18.97 5.35 -4.92
N GLN A 376 18.78 5.49 -6.23
CA GLN A 376 19.83 5.24 -7.23
C GLN A 376 21.00 6.21 -7.07
N ALA A 377 20.72 7.48 -6.80
CA ALA A 377 21.73 8.50 -6.55
C ALA A 377 22.41 8.34 -5.17
N GLY A 378 21.86 7.51 -4.28
CA GLY A 378 22.35 7.40 -2.90
C GLY A 378 22.21 8.71 -2.10
N SER A 379 21.30 9.61 -2.51
CA SER A 379 21.16 10.95 -1.94
C SER A 379 20.76 10.92 -0.46
N GLY A 380 20.04 9.88 -0.02
CA GLY A 380 19.47 9.82 1.33
C GLY A 380 18.34 10.83 1.59
N TYR A 381 17.94 11.59 0.56
CA TYR A 381 16.80 12.50 0.59
C TYR A 381 16.02 12.48 -0.73
N VAL A 382 14.76 12.88 -0.70
CA VAL A 382 13.92 13.16 -1.89
C VAL A 382 13.45 14.61 -1.84
N GLY A 383 13.61 15.32 -2.94
CA GLY A 383 13.39 16.76 -3.06
C GLY A 383 12.80 17.16 -4.40
N VAL A 384 12.73 18.46 -4.68
CA VAL A 384 12.18 19.01 -5.93
C VAL A 384 12.99 18.56 -7.15
N GLU A 385 14.28 18.32 -6.98
CA GLU A 385 15.20 17.84 -8.02
C GLU A 385 14.82 16.43 -8.47
N HIS A 386 14.46 15.56 -7.52
CA HIS A 386 14.06 14.19 -7.80
C HIS A 386 12.68 14.14 -8.45
N LEU A 387 11.76 15.02 -8.04
CA LEU A 387 10.48 15.21 -8.72
C LEU A 387 10.66 15.72 -10.15
N ALA A 388 11.60 16.65 -10.37
CA ALA A 388 11.93 17.15 -11.70
C ALA A 388 12.46 16.03 -12.61
N LEU A 389 13.37 15.18 -12.13
CA LEU A 389 13.83 14.00 -12.88
C LEU A 389 12.68 13.04 -13.18
N ALA A 390 11.83 12.75 -12.19
CA ALA A 390 10.65 11.92 -12.39
C ALA A 390 9.68 12.50 -13.43
N LEU A 391 9.50 13.82 -13.50
CA LEU A 391 8.67 14.47 -14.52
C LEU A 391 9.28 14.34 -15.93
N ILE A 392 10.62 14.41 -16.03
CA ILE A 392 11.36 14.22 -17.28
C ILE A 392 11.25 12.78 -17.78
N ASP A 393 11.34 11.80 -16.88
CA ASP A 393 11.40 10.36 -17.22
C ASP A 393 10.03 9.69 -17.30
N GLY A 394 9.01 10.23 -16.63
CA GLY A 394 7.66 9.68 -16.61
C GLY A 394 6.92 9.80 -17.96
N PRO A 395 5.67 9.35 -18.05
CA PRO A 395 4.83 9.59 -19.23
C PRO A 395 4.53 11.08 -19.41
N PRO A 396 4.38 11.58 -20.66
CA PRO A 396 4.08 12.99 -20.92
C PRO A 396 2.68 13.37 -20.40
N VAL A 397 2.56 14.57 -19.84
CA VAL A 397 1.28 15.17 -19.42
C VAL A 397 1.18 16.52 -20.10
N THR A 398 0.13 16.72 -20.90
CA THR A 398 -0.03 17.88 -21.79
C THR A 398 0.08 19.20 -21.02
N GLU A 399 -0.53 19.27 -19.85
CA GLU A 399 -0.57 20.43 -18.97
C GLU A 399 0.80 20.78 -18.37
N LEU A 400 1.72 19.82 -18.30
CA LEU A 400 3.09 19.99 -17.78
C LEU A 400 4.15 19.91 -18.88
N ALA A 401 3.76 19.83 -20.16
CA ALA A 401 4.68 19.61 -21.27
C ALA A 401 5.76 20.69 -21.36
N ARG A 402 5.40 21.96 -21.13
CA ARG A 402 6.35 23.09 -21.13
C ARG A 402 7.38 22.97 -20.01
N LEU A 403 6.93 22.74 -18.78
CA LEU A 403 7.82 22.60 -17.62
C LEU A 403 8.74 21.39 -17.79
N ARG A 404 8.19 20.25 -18.23
CA ARG A 404 8.96 19.05 -18.55
C ARG A 404 10.02 19.33 -19.61
N PHE A 405 9.68 20.03 -20.68
CA PHE A 405 10.63 20.41 -21.74
C PHE A 405 11.75 21.29 -21.20
N GLN A 406 11.43 22.31 -20.40
CA GLN A 406 12.41 23.22 -19.80
C GLN A 406 13.36 22.47 -18.85
N LEU A 407 12.82 21.62 -17.97
CA LEU A 407 13.62 20.77 -17.07
C LEU A 407 14.45 19.76 -17.86
N GLY A 408 13.89 19.13 -18.90
CA GLY A 408 14.57 18.18 -19.77
C GLY A 408 15.77 18.80 -20.49
N ALA A 409 15.63 20.03 -20.99
CA ALA A 409 16.73 20.79 -21.59
C ALA A 409 17.87 21.08 -20.59
N ARG A 410 17.57 21.05 -19.28
CA ARG A 410 18.50 21.30 -18.17
C ARG A 410 18.77 20.06 -17.31
N ARG A 411 18.47 18.85 -17.80
CA ARG A 411 18.64 17.60 -17.03
C ARG A 411 20.02 17.46 -16.40
N ARG A 412 21.09 17.74 -17.15
CA ARG A 412 22.48 17.66 -16.66
C ARG A 412 22.75 18.60 -15.49
N ASN A 413 22.06 19.74 -15.40
CA ASN A 413 22.18 20.65 -14.27
C ASN A 413 21.53 20.04 -13.03
N VAL A 414 20.34 19.45 -13.18
CA VAL A 414 19.63 18.74 -12.09
C VAL A 414 20.48 17.57 -11.56
N GLU A 415 21.01 16.74 -12.46
CA GLU A 415 21.89 15.62 -12.10
C GLU A 415 23.21 16.10 -11.47
N GLY A 416 23.78 17.19 -11.99
CA GLY A 416 24.99 17.81 -11.45
C GLY A 416 24.79 18.36 -10.03
N LEU A 417 23.62 18.93 -9.73
CA LEU A 417 23.25 19.37 -8.38
C LEU A 417 23.19 18.19 -7.40
N LEU A 418 22.55 17.08 -7.80
CA LEU A 418 22.47 15.86 -6.98
C LEU A 418 23.85 15.23 -6.75
N GLY A 419 24.69 15.17 -7.80
CA GLY A 419 26.03 14.58 -7.74
C GLY A 419 27.09 15.43 -7.02
N ALA A 420 26.80 16.70 -6.69
CA ALA A 420 27.73 17.59 -6.02
C ALA A 420 27.85 17.32 -4.50
N PHE A 421 26.90 16.60 -3.90
CA PHE A 421 26.95 16.23 -2.50
C PHE A 421 27.79 14.96 -2.28
N ALA A 422 28.66 14.99 -1.26
CA ALA A 422 29.42 13.82 -0.85
C ALA A 422 28.73 13.08 0.31
N PRO A 423 28.62 11.75 0.29
CA PRO A 423 28.08 10.98 1.41
C PRO A 423 29.03 10.99 2.61
N ARG A 424 28.47 11.09 3.81
CA ARG A 424 29.16 11.01 5.11
C ARG A 424 29.26 9.57 5.65
N VAL A 425 28.35 8.70 5.25
CA VAL A 425 28.23 7.31 5.71
C VAL A 425 28.00 6.41 4.48
N ALA A 426 28.62 5.24 4.43
CA ALA A 426 28.53 4.32 3.28
C ALA A 426 27.22 3.50 3.23
N GLU A 427 26.45 3.47 4.32
CA GLU A 427 25.21 2.69 4.39
C GLU A 427 24.07 3.35 3.61
N ALA A 428 23.42 2.54 2.76
CA ALA A 428 22.18 2.93 2.08
C ALA A 428 21.07 3.20 3.11
N MET A 429 20.34 4.29 2.91
CA MET A 429 19.19 4.66 3.72
C MET A 429 17.97 4.95 2.86
N ALA A 430 16.79 4.76 3.45
CA ALA A 430 15.54 5.21 2.84
C ALA A 430 15.58 6.75 2.68
N PRO A 431 15.32 7.29 1.47
CA PRO A 431 15.32 8.73 1.24
C PRO A 431 14.32 9.44 2.16
N GLN A 432 14.77 10.52 2.80
CA GLN A 432 13.91 11.40 3.60
C GLN A 432 13.42 12.60 2.77
N PRO A 433 12.14 12.99 2.87
CA PRO A 433 11.65 14.18 2.18
C PRO A 433 12.32 15.46 2.73
N THR A 434 12.61 16.42 1.86
CA THR A 434 13.12 17.73 2.28
C THR A 434 12.08 18.51 3.11
N PRO A 435 12.50 19.48 3.95
CA PRO A 435 11.59 20.35 4.69
C PRO A 435 10.51 21.01 3.81
N ARG A 436 10.86 21.42 2.59
CA ARG A 436 9.91 22.00 1.63
C ARG A 436 8.84 21.00 1.23
N LEU A 437 9.21 19.76 0.89
CA LEU A 437 8.23 18.74 0.52
C LEU A 437 7.32 18.40 1.71
N LEU A 438 7.86 18.30 2.93
CA LEU A 438 7.03 18.10 4.13
C LEU A 438 5.98 19.20 4.28
N ALA A 439 6.38 20.47 4.19
CA ALA A 439 5.47 21.62 4.29
C ALA A 439 4.44 21.71 3.15
N LEU A 440 4.72 21.12 1.99
CA LEU A 440 3.80 21.12 0.85
C LEU A 440 2.55 20.26 1.11
N GLY A 441 2.67 19.21 1.94
CA GLY A 441 1.63 18.20 2.14
C GLY A 441 0.28 18.75 2.56
N SER A 442 0.27 19.75 3.45
CA SER A 442 -0.95 20.36 3.97
C SER A 442 -1.73 21.20 2.94
N ARG A 443 -1.15 21.45 1.76
CA ARG A 443 -1.74 22.25 0.69
C ARG A 443 -2.27 21.41 -0.47
N LEU A 444 -1.89 20.15 -0.51
CA LEU A 444 -2.34 19.25 -1.57
C LEU A 444 -3.79 18.88 -1.30
N PRO A 445 -4.66 18.92 -2.32
CA PRO A 445 -6.01 18.40 -2.17
C PRO A 445 -5.98 16.88 -1.93
N ALA A 446 -7.04 16.33 -1.37
CA ALA A 446 -7.22 14.88 -1.34
C ALA A 446 -7.19 14.31 -2.76
N ARG A 447 -6.47 13.20 -2.98
CA ARG A 447 -6.31 12.56 -4.29
C ARG A 447 -5.75 13.50 -5.35
N PHE A 448 -4.80 14.37 -4.96
CA PHE A 448 -4.11 15.25 -5.89
C PHE A 448 -3.49 14.44 -7.03
N ASP A 449 -3.63 14.98 -8.24
CA ASP A 449 -2.97 14.48 -9.44
C ASP A 449 -1.60 15.12 -9.63
N ARG A 450 -0.89 14.70 -10.68
CA ARG A 450 0.44 15.24 -10.99
C ARG A 450 0.39 16.74 -11.23
N LYS A 451 -0.66 17.25 -11.86
CA LYS A 451 -0.81 18.68 -12.15
C LYS A 451 -0.97 19.48 -10.86
N ALA A 452 -1.84 19.06 -9.95
CA ALA A 452 -2.07 19.71 -8.67
C ALA A 452 -0.79 19.73 -7.81
N LEU A 453 0.01 18.66 -7.83
CA LEU A 453 1.33 18.64 -7.19
C LEU A 453 2.25 19.72 -7.77
N TRP A 454 2.37 19.78 -9.09
CA TRP A 454 3.27 20.74 -9.76
C TRP A 454 2.76 22.19 -9.66
N ASP A 455 1.45 22.44 -9.68
CA ASP A 455 0.88 23.76 -9.43
C ASP A 455 1.26 24.24 -8.02
N ALA A 456 1.20 23.36 -7.02
CA ALA A 456 1.61 23.69 -5.67
C ALA A 456 3.13 23.92 -5.57
N LEU A 457 3.94 23.10 -6.25
CA LEU A 457 5.40 23.26 -6.30
C LEU A 457 5.85 24.53 -7.04
N VAL A 458 5.20 24.92 -8.12
CA VAL A 458 5.55 26.16 -8.85
C VAL A 458 5.35 27.37 -7.94
N ILE A 459 4.38 27.34 -7.04
CA ILE A 459 4.14 28.42 -6.06
C ILE A 459 5.16 28.37 -4.91
N ASP A 460 5.40 27.19 -4.32
CA ASP A 460 6.22 27.08 -3.09
C ASP A 460 7.71 26.85 -3.32
N ALA A 461 8.05 26.18 -4.41
CA ALA A 461 9.41 25.80 -4.79
C ALA A 461 9.95 26.65 -5.95
N GLU A 462 9.32 27.79 -6.27
CA GLU A 462 9.78 28.68 -7.35
C GLU A 462 11.30 28.96 -7.29
N PRO A 463 11.92 29.26 -6.12
CA PRO A 463 13.37 29.50 -6.08
C PRO A 463 14.17 28.25 -6.45
N THR A 464 13.75 27.08 -5.96
CA THR A 464 14.40 25.80 -6.28
C THR A 464 14.27 25.50 -7.77
N LEU A 465 13.10 25.74 -8.37
CA LEU A 465 12.90 25.57 -9.80
C LEU A 465 13.75 26.53 -10.64
N ARG A 466 13.92 27.78 -10.22
CA ARG A 466 14.82 28.73 -10.89
C ARG A 466 16.28 28.28 -10.85
N VAL A 467 16.73 27.76 -9.72
CA VAL A 467 18.06 27.13 -9.59
C VAL A 467 18.19 25.93 -10.55
N LEU A 468 17.19 25.04 -10.59
CA LEU A 468 17.22 23.87 -11.47
C LEU A 468 17.20 24.22 -12.96
N LEU A 469 16.48 25.27 -13.33
CA LEU A 469 16.37 25.76 -14.70
C LEU A 469 17.57 26.62 -15.14
N ASP A 470 18.45 26.97 -14.20
CA ASP A 470 19.56 27.91 -14.42
C ASP A 470 19.04 29.24 -15.04
N ASP A 471 17.87 29.66 -14.55
CA ASP A 471 17.14 30.85 -15.01
C ASP A 471 16.72 31.68 -13.80
N LEU A 472 17.74 32.27 -13.17
CA LEU A 472 17.59 33.05 -11.95
C LEU A 472 17.09 34.47 -12.20
N GLU A 473 16.82 34.87 -13.44
CA GLU A 473 16.28 36.21 -13.75
C GLU A 473 14.82 36.16 -14.19
N ARG A 474 14.37 35.04 -14.79
CA ARG A 474 12.99 34.93 -15.25
C ARG A 474 12.12 34.21 -14.22
N PRO A 475 10.89 34.70 -13.97
CA PRO A 475 9.93 33.95 -13.19
C PRO A 475 9.61 32.63 -13.90
N VAL A 476 9.42 31.56 -13.12
CA VAL A 476 8.96 30.28 -13.68
C VAL A 476 7.56 30.51 -14.23
N VAL A 477 7.39 30.36 -15.54
CA VAL A 477 6.13 30.67 -16.21
C VAL A 477 5.02 29.79 -15.63
N ARG A 478 4.01 30.43 -15.04
CA ARG A 478 2.84 29.73 -14.50
C ARG A 478 2.07 29.08 -15.66
N PRO A 479 1.54 27.86 -15.49
CA PRO A 479 0.62 27.30 -16.47
C PRO A 479 -0.60 28.23 -16.59
N VAL A 480 -0.83 28.75 -17.80
CA VAL A 480 -1.97 29.62 -18.11
C VAL A 480 -3.24 28.85 -17.82
N ARG A 481 -4.07 29.33 -16.89
CA ARG A 481 -5.40 28.74 -16.66
C ARG A 481 -6.28 29.12 -17.86
N PRO A 482 -6.78 28.17 -18.66
CA PRO A 482 -7.73 28.50 -19.72
C PRO A 482 -8.99 29.12 -19.10
N GLY A 483 -9.30 30.36 -19.47
CA GLY A 483 -10.48 31.11 -19.02
C GLY A 483 -10.25 32.16 -17.93
N PHE A 484 -9.00 32.43 -17.53
CA PHE A 484 -8.66 33.66 -16.80
C PHE A 484 -7.95 34.62 -17.76
N ASP A 485 -8.57 35.76 -18.05
CA ASP A 485 -7.94 36.83 -18.82
C ASP A 485 -6.64 37.25 -18.10
N GLU A 486 -5.51 37.21 -18.82
CA GLU A 486 -4.15 37.50 -18.32
C GLU A 486 -4.01 38.93 -17.73
N GLU A 487 -5.03 39.78 -17.84
CA GLU A 487 -4.96 41.20 -17.49
C GLU A 487 -5.24 41.52 -16.01
N THR A 488 -5.74 40.59 -15.18
CA THR A 488 -6.22 40.95 -13.81
C THR A 488 -5.38 40.43 -12.64
N GLU A 489 -4.52 39.43 -12.81
CA GLU A 489 -3.46 39.16 -11.82
C GLU A 489 -2.25 40.00 -12.17
N GLY A 490 -2.21 41.22 -11.63
CA GLY A 490 -1.09 42.14 -11.77
C GLY A 490 0.23 41.40 -11.67
N SER A 491 0.89 41.26 -12.81
CA SER A 491 2.30 40.95 -12.93
C SER A 491 3.04 42.07 -12.22
N GLY A 492 3.14 41.96 -10.89
CA GLY A 492 3.97 42.82 -10.08
C GLY A 492 5.33 42.83 -10.77
N ALA A 493 5.70 43.98 -11.34
CA ALA A 493 6.89 44.09 -12.14
C ALA A 493 8.07 43.48 -11.36
N PRO A 494 8.92 42.67 -12.00
CA PRO A 494 10.14 42.20 -11.35
C PRO A 494 10.91 43.43 -10.88
N GLY A 495 11.02 43.61 -9.56
CA GLY A 495 11.88 44.64 -8.98
C GLY A 495 11.24 45.71 -8.12
N THR A 496 10.09 45.47 -7.46
CA THR A 496 9.86 46.25 -6.22
C THR A 496 10.67 45.58 -5.11
N PRO A 497 11.76 46.19 -4.61
CA PRO A 497 12.56 45.59 -3.54
C PRO A 497 11.65 45.30 -2.35
N LEU A 498 11.62 44.04 -1.90
CA LEU A 498 10.78 43.58 -0.79
C LEU A 498 11.33 44.01 0.59
N GLY A 499 12.32 44.91 0.59
CA GLY A 499 13.08 45.34 1.76
C GLY A 499 14.28 44.43 2.07
N PRO A 500 15.02 44.75 3.14
CA PRO A 500 16.18 43.98 3.57
C PRO A 500 15.78 42.56 4.00
N ALA A 501 16.61 41.57 3.65
CA ALA A 501 16.42 40.21 4.16
C ALA A 501 16.59 40.16 5.69
N LEU A 502 15.69 39.47 6.38
CA LEU A 502 15.68 39.31 7.84
C LEU A 502 15.99 37.87 8.28
N ALA A 503 15.95 36.93 7.35
CA ALA A 503 16.30 35.53 7.54
C ALA A 503 16.80 34.94 6.22
N LEU A 504 17.35 33.72 6.29
CA LEU A 504 17.75 32.95 5.11
C LEU A 504 16.90 31.68 4.99
N GLU A 505 16.66 31.26 3.77
CA GLU A 505 16.07 29.97 3.43
C GLU A 505 17.08 29.15 2.63
N VAL A 506 17.26 27.87 2.97
CA VAL A 506 18.02 26.94 2.12
C VAL A 506 17.19 26.60 0.89
N VAL A 507 17.78 26.75 -0.30
CA VAL A 507 17.17 26.44 -1.59
C VAL A 507 17.91 25.26 -2.21
N ALA A 508 17.15 24.26 -2.64
CA ALA A 508 17.68 22.98 -3.15
C ALA A 508 18.45 22.15 -2.10
N GLY A 509 18.80 20.93 -2.47
CA GLY A 509 19.53 20.00 -1.62
C GLY A 509 18.68 19.36 -0.51
N PRO A 510 19.32 18.60 0.40
CA PRO A 510 18.61 17.83 1.44
C PRO A 510 17.91 18.70 2.50
N GLU A 511 18.29 19.97 2.62
CA GLU A 511 17.67 20.93 3.55
C GLU A 511 16.76 21.94 2.84
N ASP A 512 16.38 21.70 1.58
CA ASP A 512 15.51 22.62 0.82
C ASP A 512 14.26 23.00 1.63
N GLY A 513 14.05 24.31 1.83
CA GLY A 513 12.98 24.88 2.63
C GLY A 513 13.32 25.18 4.09
N ARG A 514 14.50 24.77 4.60
CA ARG A 514 14.95 25.10 5.96
C ARG A 514 15.12 26.61 6.12
N ILE A 515 14.52 27.18 7.17
CA ILE A 515 14.65 28.60 7.52
C ILE A 515 15.71 28.77 8.60
N LEU A 516 16.67 29.65 8.33
CA LEU A 516 17.71 30.07 9.25
C LEU A 516 17.35 31.46 9.79
N THR A 517 17.08 31.53 11.09
CA THR A 517 16.95 32.81 11.79
C THR A 517 18.29 33.14 12.42
N ILE A 518 18.95 34.14 11.88
CA ILE A 518 20.38 34.40 12.12
C ILE A 518 20.53 35.73 12.83
N ALA A 519 21.16 35.72 14.00
CA ALA A 519 21.49 36.94 14.74
C ALA A 519 22.72 37.62 14.13
N PRO A 520 22.92 38.95 14.35
CA PRO A 520 24.13 39.62 13.91
C PRO A 520 25.41 38.91 14.38
N ASN A 521 26.38 38.78 13.48
CA ASN A 521 27.65 38.08 13.62
C ASN A 521 27.61 36.55 13.63
N GLU A 522 26.43 35.92 13.61
CA GLU A 522 26.35 34.47 13.44
C GLU A 522 26.77 34.06 12.02
N THR A 523 27.31 32.86 11.90
CA THR A 523 27.87 32.37 10.64
C THR A 523 27.16 31.13 10.12
N VAL A 524 27.00 31.05 8.80
CA VAL A 524 26.51 29.89 8.05
C VAL A 524 27.70 29.19 7.39
N GLY A 525 27.75 27.87 7.47
CA GLY A 525 28.81 27.11 6.82
C GLY A 525 28.62 25.61 6.91
N ARG A 526 29.60 24.87 6.41
CA ARG A 526 29.57 23.41 6.37
C ARG A 526 29.61 22.79 7.76
N ALA A 527 28.74 21.81 8.00
CA ALA A 527 28.84 20.94 9.17
C ALA A 527 30.11 20.08 9.13
N SER A 528 30.95 20.17 10.15
CA SER A 528 32.12 19.30 10.34
C SER A 528 32.50 19.26 11.82
N ARG A 529 33.29 18.27 12.25
CA ARG A 529 33.76 18.16 13.65
C ARG A 529 34.51 19.40 14.14
N THR A 530 35.11 20.15 13.23
CA THR A 530 35.86 21.38 13.51
C THR A 530 35.12 22.63 13.06
N SER A 531 33.84 22.52 12.68
CA SER A 531 33.07 23.69 12.24
C SER A 531 32.77 24.58 13.43
N GLN A 532 33.01 25.88 13.25
CA GLN A 532 32.60 26.92 14.19
C GLN A 532 31.37 27.69 13.68
N ALA A 533 30.72 27.22 12.61
CA ALA A 533 29.50 27.87 12.14
C ALA A 533 28.37 27.70 13.15
N THR A 534 27.78 28.82 13.55
CA THR A 534 26.54 28.85 14.34
C THR A 534 25.42 28.07 13.63
N HIS A 535 25.30 28.25 12.31
CA HIS A 535 24.33 27.56 11.47
C HIS A 535 25.06 26.60 10.54
N ALA A 536 25.29 25.39 11.04
CA ALA A 536 25.90 24.31 10.27
C ALA A 536 24.87 23.70 9.29
N LEU A 537 25.12 23.86 8.00
CA LEU A 537 24.31 23.26 6.94
C LEU A 537 24.65 21.78 6.79
N TYR A 538 23.59 21.00 6.55
CA TYR A 538 23.62 19.55 6.32
C TYR A 538 24.07 18.73 7.53
N ALA A 539 24.01 19.33 8.72
CA ALA A 539 24.47 18.71 9.97
C ALA A 539 23.72 17.42 10.28
N ASP A 540 22.39 17.46 10.14
CA ASP A 540 21.47 16.35 10.43
C ASP A 540 21.20 15.47 9.21
N THR A 541 21.98 15.66 8.14
CA THR A 541 21.88 14.88 6.91
C THR A 541 23.11 13.99 6.75
N ARG A 542 22.97 12.95 5.92
CA ARG A 542 24.08 12.09 5.52
C ARG A 542 24.93 12.67 4.40
N LEU A 543 24.60 13.86 3.90
CA LEU A 543 25.32 14.51 2.83
C LEU A 543 26.16 15.66 3.37
N THR A 544 27.23 16.00 2.65
CA THR A 544 27.97 17.23 2.86
C THR A 544 28.31 17.85 1.52
N ASP A 545 28.19 19.16 1.43
CA ASP A 545 28.85 19.91 0.38
C ASP A 545 30.33 20.07 0.77
N SER A 546 31.23 19.41 0.04
CA SER A 546 32.67 19.46 0.32
C SER A 546 33.33 20.78 -0.11
N THR A 547 32.66 21.57 -0.95
CA THR A 547 33.12 22.87 -1.44
C THR A 547 32.70 24.03 -0.53
N LEU A 548 31.67 23.81 0.29
CA LEU A 548 31.20 24.81 1.26
C LEU A 548 32.24 25.02 2.38
N SER A 549 32.69 26.26 2.54
CA SER A 549 33.54 26.67 3.67
C SER A 549 32.85 26.43 5.02
N ARG A 550 33.63 26.17 6.07
CA ARG A 550 33.14 25.97 7.44
C ARG A 550 32.49 27.21 8.04
N THR A 551 32.79 28.40 7.52
CA THR A 551 32.17 29.68 7.91
C THR A 551 31.99 30.54 6.65
N HIS A 552 31.26 30.04 5.66
CA HIS A 552 31.19 30.64 4.33
C HIS A 552 30.59 32.06 4.35
N LEU A 553 29.56 32.26 5.16
CA LEU A 553 28.82 33.52 5.26
C LEU A 553 28.71 33.93 6.74
N ARG A 554 28.90 35.23 7.04
CA ARG A 554 28.54 35.86 8.32
C ARG A 554 27.37 36.80 8.09
N TRP A 555 26.38 36.77 8.96
CA TRP A 555 25.27 37.72 8.92
C TRP A 555 25.70 39.05 9.55
N ALA A 556 25.84 40.11 8.76
CA ALA A 556 26.28 41.41 9.24
C ALA A 556 25.14 42.22 9.88
N GLY A 557 23.90 41.94 9.48
CA GLY A 557 22.68 42.54 10.01
C GLY A 557 21.51 42.41 9.03
N PRO A 558 20.34 42.99 9.34
CA PRO A 558 19.22 43.08 8.42
C PRO A 558 19.64 43.56 7.03
N GLY A 559 19.48 42.70 6.02
CA GLY A 559 19.80 42.98 4.63
C GLY A 559 21.29 43.10 4.32
N ALA A 560 22.18 42.62 5.19
CA ALA A 560 23.63 42.68 4.98
C ALA A 560 24.32 41.36 5.34
N ILE A 561 25.10 40.84 4.40
CA ILE A 561 25.90 39.62 4.58
C ILE A 561 27.37 39.91 4.34
N GLU A 562 28.26 39.24 5.06
CA GLU A 562 29.69 39.19 4.77
C GLU A 562 30.06 37.80 4.26
N LEU A 563 30.49 37.73 3.00
CA LEU A 563 31.04 36.52 2.41
C LEU A 563 32.50 36.36 2.82
N ARG A 564 32.83 35.23 3.44
CA ARG A 564 34.21 34.87 3.82
C ARG A 564 34.90 33.99 2.77
N ALA A 565 34.13 33.45 1.84
CA ALA A 565 34.58 32.77 0.63
C ALA A 565 33.75 33.31 -0.55
N GLY A 566 34.26 33.16 -1.79
CA GLY A 566 33.52 33.64 -2.95
C GLY A 566 32.23 32.86 -3.18
N SER A 567 31.19 33.54 -3.69
CA SER A 567 29.93 32.91 -4.07
C SER A 567 29.97 32.39 -5.51
N HIS A 568 29.21 31.33 -5.76
CA HIS A 568 28.97 30.81 -7.10
C HIS A 568 28.01 31.71 -7.90
N TYR A 569 26.96 32.21 -7.26
CA TYR A 569 25.96 33.09 -7.90
C TYR A 569 25.36 34.13 -6.93
N PRO A 570 25.18 35.38 -7.36
CA PRO A 570 26.02 35.98 -8.39
C PRO A 570 27.49 35.83 -7.97
N PRO A 571 28.45 35.72 -8.90
CA PRO A 571 29.85 35.56 -8.55
C PRO A 571 30.35 36.80 -7.81
N ARG A 572 30.67 36.65 -6.52
CA ARG A 572 31.21 37.72 -5.66
C ARG A 572 32.49 37.23 -4.99
N THR A 573 33.46 38.12 -4.83
CA THR A 573 34.64 37.87 -3.99
C THR A 573 34.28 38.04 -2.51
N PRO A 574 35.11 37.57 -1.56
CA PRO A 574 34.90 37.85 -0.14
C PRO A 574 34.72 39.35 0.13
N GLY A 575 33.77 39.71 1.01
CA GLY A 575 33.40 41.09 1.28
C GLY A 575 31.99 41.23 1.87
N VAL A 576 31.58 42.47 2.17
CA VAL A 576 30.24 42.80 2.69
C VAL A 576 29.33 43.22 1.53
N PHE A 577 28.13 42.64 1.47
CA PHE A 577 27.16 42.89 0.41
C PHE A 577 25.75 43.08 0.99
N PRO A 578 24.91 43.90 0.33
CA PRO A 578 23.49 43.89 0.61
C PRO A 578 22.88 42.55 0.18
N LEU A 579 21.80 42.16 0.87
CA LEU A 579 20.95 41.03 0.50
C LEU A 579 19.48 41.45 0.64
N GLU A 580 18.78 41.51 -0.47
CA GLU A 580 17.36 41.82 -0.46
C GLU A 580 16.50 40.58 -0.20
N ALA A 581 15.30 40.78 0.36
CA ALA A 581 14.35 39.69 0.47
C ALA A 581 13.90 39.24 -0.94
N GLY A 582 13.95 37.93 -1.18
CA GLY A 582 13.72 37.34 -2.50
C GLY A 582 15.01 37.05 -3.29
N GLU A 583 16.11 37.75 -2.99
CA GLU A 583 17.40 37.53 -3.65
C GLU A 583 17.94 36.14 -3.31
N VAL A 584 18.47 35.46 -4.34
CA VAL A 584 19.06 34.12 -4.23
C VAL A 584 20.57 34.25 -4.39
N ILE A 585 21.30 33.64 -3.45
CA ILE A 585 22.76 33.55 -3.47
C ILE A 585 23.19 32.08 -3.44
N GLY A 586 23.90 31.65 -4.48
CA GLY A 586 24.59 30.36 -4.53
C GLY A 586 25.95 30.48 -3.86
N LEU A 587 26.12 29.89 -2.68
CA LEU A 587 27.42 29.83 -2.00
C LEU A 587 28.37 28.87 -2.72
N THR A 588 27.82 27.80 -3.26
CA THR A 588 28.52 26.80 -4.07
C THR A 588 27.62 26.37 -5.23
N ARG A 589 27.99 25.31 -5.96
CA ARG A 589 27.13 24.74 -7.00
C ARG A 589 25.85 24.12 -6.44
N CYS A 590 25.86 23.56 -5.23
CA CYS A 590 24.72 22.84 -4.65
C CYS A 590 24.17 23.45 -3.35
N THR A 591 24.82 24.47 -2.79
CA THR A 591 24.34 25.20 -1.61
C THR A 591 23.85 26.58 -2.01
N TRP A 592 22.52 26.78 -1.96
CA TRP A 592 21.88 28.04 -2.30
C TRP A 592 21.07 28.57 -1.12
N LEU A 593 21.06 29.89 -0.96
CA LEU A 593 20.31 30.58 0.08
C LEU A 593 19.42 31.66 -0.55
N ARG A 594 18.26 31.91 0.05
CA ARG A 594 17.36 33.00 -0.33
C ARG A 594 17.09 33.91 0.85
N GLY A 595 17.14 35.23 0.63
CA GLY A 595 16.72 36.21 1.64
C GLY A 595 15.21 36.19 1.86
N LEU A 596 14.75 36.24 3.11
CA LEU A 596 13.32 36.27 3.47
C LEU A 596 12.94 37.54 4.24
N THR A 597 11.70 38.02 4.06
CA THR A 597 11.08 39.03 4.93
C THR A 597 10.56 38.43 6.25
N ALA A 598 10.25 39.27 7.24
CA ALA A 598 9.60 38.83 8.47
C ALA A 598 8.24 38.17 8.22
N SER A 599 7.43 38.72 7.29
CA SER A 599 6.13 38.15 6.93
C SER A 599 6.27 36.77 6.30
N GLN A 600 7.29 36.55 5.47
CA GLN A 600 7.58 35.23 4.88
C GLN A 600 8.02 34.21 5.94
N VAL A 601 8.85 34.63 6.91
CA VAL A 601 9.26 33.76 8.03
C VAL A 601 8.05 33.35 8.87
N LEU A 602 7.20 34.31 9.24
CA LEU A 602 5.98 34.03 10.01
C LEU A 602 5.01 33.12 9.25
N ALA A 603 4.76 33.41 7.96
CA ALA A 603 3.87 32.62 7.13
C ALA A 603 4.32 31.17 6.94
N ARG A 604 5.63 30.89 7.07
CA ARG A 604 6.18 29.54 6.98
C ARG A 604 6.29 28.83 8.32
N ARG A 605 6.55 29.56 9.42
CA ARG A 605 6.57 29.00 10.79
C ARG A 605 5.18 28.71 11.34
N ALA A 606 4.18 29.47 10.93
CA ALA A 606 2.79 29.24 11.34
C ALA A 606 2.17 27.98 10.69
N ARG A 607 2.91 27.30 9.81
CA ARG A 607 2.45 26.07 9.16
C ARG A 607 2.88 24.88 10.02
N PRO A 608 1.93 24.03 10.44
CA PRO A 608 2.20 22.86 11.27
C PRO A 608 3.09 21.83 10.58
#